data_AF-A0A7C3JUA6-F1
#
_entry.id   AF-A0A7C3JUA6-F1
#
_cell.length_a   1.000
_cell.length_b   1.000
_cell.length_c   1.000
_cell.angle_alpha   90.00
_cell.angle_beta   90.00
_cell.angle_gamma   90.00
#
_symmetry.space_group_name_H-M   'P 1'
#
loop_
_entity.id
_entity.type
_entity.pdbx_description
1 polymer ?
#
loop_
_entity_poly.entity_id
_entity_poly.type
_entity_poly.pdbx_seq_one_letter_code
_entity_poly.pdbx_strand_id
1 'polypeptide(L)' 'MEFLSQKGVSFVEKNVRADRAALKELIDMGFQSTPVTIIDGQSVVGFDQKKITDLLGI' A
#
# COMPACT_ATOMS: atom_id res chain seq x y z
N MET A 1 -1.94 7.22 -7.20
CA MET A 1 -3.22 6.50 -7.10
C MET A 1 -3.91 6.23 -8.44
N GLU A 2 -3.51 6.87 -9.56
CA GLU A 2 -4.14 6.65 -10.89
C GLU A 2 -4.18 5.19 -11.35
N PHE A 3 -3.20 4.36 -10.99
CA PHE A 3 -3.15 2.95 -11.37
C PHE A 3 -4.30 2.12 -10.78
N LEU A 4 -4.57 2.28 -9.48
CA LEU A 4 -5.63 1.53 -8.79
C LEU A 4 -7.02 2.06 -9.21
N SER A 5 -7.18 3.38 -9.31
CA SER A 5 -8.41 3.99 -9.82
C SER A 5 -8.73 3.56 -11.26
N GLN A 6 -7.74 3.49 -12.16
CA GLN A 6 -7.94 2.99 -13.53
C GLN A 6 -8.36 1.52 -13.57
N LYS A 7 -7.87 0.72 -12.63
CA LYS A 7 -8.23 -0.70 -12.51
C LYS A 7 -9.56 -0.91 -11.75
N GLY A 8 -10.23 0.16 -11.30
CA GLY A 8 -11.47 0.08 -10.53
C GLY A 8 -11.28 -0.48 -9.12
N VAL A 9 -10.04 -0.47 -8.61
CA VAL A 9 -9.70 -1.01 -7.29
C VAL A 9 -9.95 0.05 -6.23
N SER A 10 -10.81 -0.28 -5.27
CA SER A 10 -11.03 0.56 -4.09
C SER A 10 -9.79 0.50 -3.20
N PHE A 11 -9.18 1.65 -2.91
CA PHE A 11 -8.05 1.77 -2.00
C PHE A 11 -8.33 2.86 -0.98
N VAL A 12 -7.63 2.79 0.15
CA VAL A 12 -7.66 3.83 1.18
C VAL A 12 -6.28 4.47 1.25
N GLU A 13 -6.21 5.77 0.99
CA GLU A 13 -4.97 6.52 1.19
C GLU A 13 -4.79 6.84 2.67
N LYS A 14 -3.77 6.25 3.30
CA LYS A 14 -3.34 6.61 4.65
C LYS A 14 -2.03 7.38 4.55
N ASN A 15 -2.05 8.67 4.92
CA ASN A 15 -0.85 9.50 4.90
C ASN A 15 -0.08 9.36 6.23
N VAL A 16 0.99 8.57 6.24
CA VAL A 16 1.81 8.35 7.44
C VAL A 16 2.54 9.61 7.96
N ARG A 17 2.66 10.67 7.14
CA ARG A 17 3.21 11.96 7.62
C ARG A 17 2.18 12.74 8.42
N ALA A 18 0.90 12.63 8.07
CA ALA A 18 -0.20 13.29 8.79
C ALA A 18 -0.75 12.41 9.93
N ASP A 19 -0.75 11.09 9.74
CA ASP A 19 -1.36 10.12 10.61
C ASP A 19 -0.29 9.27 11.32
N ARG A 20 -0.07 9.58 12.60
CA ARG A 20 0.91 8.87 13.43
C ARG A 20 0.49 7.43 13.74
N ALA A 21 -0.81 7.11 13.71
CA ALA A 21 -1.27 5.75 13.92
C ALA A 21 -0.90 4.89 12.71
N ALA A 22 -1.12 5.41 11.49
CA ALA A 22 -0.69 4.74 10.26
C ALA A 22 0.85 4.57 10.21
N LEU A 23 1.62 5.56 10.68
CA LEU A 23 3.07 5.44 10.82
C LEU A 23 3.44 4.33 11.81
N LYS A 24 2.77 4.27 12.97
CA LYS A 24 3.01 3.23 13.97
C LYS A 24 2.71 1.85 13.40
N GLU A 25 1.57 1.65 12.73
CA GLU A 25 1.24 0.37 12.07
C GLU A 25 2.31 -0.02 11.06
N LEU A 26 2.80 0.92 10.25
CA LEU A 26 3.83 0.66 9.25
C LEU A 26 5.15 0.18 9.89
N ILE A 27 5.57 0.80 10.99
CA ILE A 27 6.75 0.40 11.76
C ILE A 27 6.54 -0.95 12.46
N ASP A 28 5.34 -1.17 13.02
CA ASP A 28 4.96 -2.43 13.71
C ASP A 28 4.99 -3.62 12.76
N MET A 29 4.57 -3.42 11.52
CA MET A 29 4.68 -4.38 10.42
C MET A 29 6.13 -4.61 9.94
N GLY A 30 7.11 -3.87 10.48
CA GLY A 30 8.53 -4.00 10.13
C GLY A 30 8.95 -3.18 8.91
N PHE A 31 8.09 -2.29 8.41
CA PHE A 31 8.43 -1.42 7.30
C PHE A 31 9.08 -0.13 7.80
N GLN A 32 10.16 0.28 7.12
CA GLN A 32 10.90 1.49 7.46
C GLN A 32 10.89 2.53 6.34
N SER A 33 10.27 2.19 5.20
CA SER A 33 10.28 2.99 3.98
C SER A 33 8.91 3.03 3.33
N THR A 34 8.53 4.20 2.82
CA THR A 34 7.33 4.42 2.00
C THR A 34 7.71 4.62 0.52
N PRO A 35 6.81 4.36 -0.45
CA PRO A 35 5.41 3.94 -0.30
C PRO A 35 5.27 2.48 0.13
N VAL A 36 4.24 2.14 0.89
CA VAL A 36 3.85 0.75 1.20
C VAL A 36 2.40 0.57 0.78
N THR A 37 2.13 -0.49 0.01
CA THR A 37 0.80 -0.84 -0.44
C THR A 37 0.40 -2.15 0.21
N ILE A 38 -0.73 -2.19 0.90
CA ILE A 38 -1.24 -3.42 1.52
C ILE A 38 -2.44 -3.89 0.69
N ILE A 39 -2.36 -5.10 0.16
CA ILE A 39 -3.38 -5.71 -0.70
C ILE A 39 -3.67 -7.09 -0.14
N ASP A 40 -4.91 -7.35 0.28
CA ASP A 40 -5.35 -8.63 0.85
C ASP A 40 -4.48 -9.15 2.03
N GLY A 41 -3.99 -8.23 2.87
CA GLY A 41 -3.07 -8.55 3.97
C GLY A 41 -1.61 -8.76 3.54
N GLN A 42 -1.31 -8.73 2.24
CA GLN A 42 0.05 -8.71 1.72
C GLN A 42 0.56 -7.29 1.57
N SER A 43 1.61 -6.98 2.32
CA SER A 43 2.29 -5.69 2.31
C SER A 43 3.44 -5.66 1.30
N VAL A 44 3.32 -4.76 0.33
CA VAL A 44 4.29 -4.49 -0.73
C VAL A 44 5.01 -3.19 -0.42
N VAL A 45 6.32 -3.27 -0.22
CA VAL A 45 7.16 -2.09 -0.04
C VAL A 45 7.60 -1.57 -1.40
N GLY A 46 7.46 -0.26 -1.60
CA GLY A 46 7.73 0.41 -2.87
C GLY A 46 6.55 0.38 -3.83
N PHE A 47 6.83 0.71 -5.09
CA PHE A 47 5.87 0.63 -6.20
C PHE A 47 6.24 -0.53 -7.12
N ASP A 48 5.74 -1.70 -6.79
CA ASP A 48 6.12 -2.97 -7.41
C ASP A 48 4.96 -3.44 -8.30
N GLN A 49 4.85 -2.88 -9.51
CA GLN A 49 3.68 -3.06 -10.38
C GLN A 49 3.37 -4.54 -10.60
N LYS A 50 4.38 -5.39 -10.82
CA LYS A 50 4.17 -6.84 -11.02
C LYS A 50 3.50 -7.49 -9.82
N LYS A 51 3.94 -7.20 -8.60
CA LYS A 51 3.30 -7.72 -7.38
C LYS A 51 1.91 -7.15 -7.18
N ILE A 52 1.73 -5.85 -7.41
CA ILE A 52 0.43 -5.20 -7.24
C ILE A 52 -0.60 -5.84 -8.19
N THR A 53 -0.24 -6.03 -9.45
CA THR A 53 -1.11 -6.67 -10.45
C THR A 53 -1.39 -8.14 -10.10
N ASP A 54 -0.39 -8.89 -9.64
CA ASP A 54 -0.51 -10.30 -9.20
C ASP A 54 -1.43 -10.44 -7.98
N LEU A 55 -1.25 -9.59 -6.97
CA LEU A 55 -2.07 -9.56 -5.75
C LEU A 55 -3.52 -9.13 -6.02
N LEU A 56 -3.73 -8.28 -7.03
CA LEU A 56 -5.06 -7.84 -7.45
C LEU A 56 -5.71 -8.81 -8.45
N GLY A 57 -4.96 -9.78 -9.00
CA GLY A 57 -5.44 -10.76 -9.96
C GLY A 57 -5.87 -10.17 -11.33
N ILE A 58 -5.18 -9.13 -11.80
CA ILE A 58 -5.55 -8.31 -12.99
C ILE A 58 -4.43 -8.17 -14.04
#